data_AF-A0A132EWG8-F1
#
_entry.id   AF-A0A132EWG8-F1
#
_cell.length_a   1.000
_cell.length_b   1.000
_cell.length_c   1.000
_cell.angle_alpha   90.00
_cell.angle_beta   90.00
_cell.angle_gamma   90.00
#
_symmetry.space_group_name_H-M   'P 1'
#
loop_
_entity.id
_entity.type
_entity.pdbx_description
1 polymer ?
#
loop_
_entity_poly.entity_id
_entity_poly.type
_entity_poly.pdbx_seq_one_letter_code
_entity_poly.pdbx_strand_id
1 'polypeptide(L)'
;MLVACLSVQPAMAGVSIGFGIAAPAPVYVAPAPVYAAPPPVVYAPPVVAAPVMVPTVGIAIGWHGGRYWDGRRWWGRQEWAAHRRW
;
A
#
# COMPACT_ATOMS: atom_id res chain seq x y z
N MET A 1 -77.33 57.42 -66.22
CA MET A 1 -77.06 55.97 -66.14
C MET A 1 -75.55 55.81 -66.08
N LEU A 2 -74.98 55.44 -64.93
CA LEU A 2 -73.52 55.32 -64.75
C LEU A 2 -73.21 53.89 -64.33
N VAL A 3 -72.48 53.17 -65.19
CA VAL A 3 -72.06 51.78 -64.95
C VAL A 3 -70.78 51.82 -64.12
N ALA A 4 -70.84 51.27 -62.90
CA ALA A 4 -69.65 51.07 -62.07
C ALA A 4 -69.05 49.68 -62.39
N CYS A 5 -67.89 49.66 -63.04
CA CYS A 5 -67.11 48.43 -63.21
C CYS A 5 -66.53 48.02 -61.84
N LEU A 6 -67.07 46.96 -61.24
CA LEU A 6 -66.48 46.31 -60.09
C LEU A 6 -65.24 45.54 -60.56
N SER A 7 -64.04 46.01 -60.21
CA SER A 7 -62.80 45.27 -60.47
C SER A 7 -62.72 44.06 -59.54
N VAL A 8 -62.77 42.84 -60.10
CA VAL A 8 -62.51 41.62 -59.33
C VAL A 8 -61.01 41.54 -59.02
N GLN A 9 -60.67 41.45 -57.73
CA GLN A 9 -59.29 41.26 -57.30
C GLN A 9 -59.03 39.76 -57.06
N PRO A 10 -57.93 39.18 -57.59
CA PRO A 10 -57.57 37.80 -57.29
C PRO A 10 -57.11 37.70 -55.83
N ALA A 11 -57.74 36.81 -55.06
CA ALA A 11 -57.30 36.48 -53.71
C ALA A 11 -56.19 35.43 -53.77
N MET A 12 -54.96 35.85 -53.47
CA MET A 12 -53.82 34.94 -53.39
C MET A 12 -53.87 34.20 -52.05
N ALA A 13 -54.28 32.93 -52.05
CA ALA A 13 -54.19 32.09 -50.86
C ALA A 13 -52.79 31.45 -50.81
N GLY A 14 -51.93 31.96 -49.92
CA GLY A 14 -50.61 31.39 -49.68
C GLY A 14 -50.71 30.09 -48.87
N VAL A 15 -50.10 29.02 -49.37
CA VAL A 15 -49.94 27.75 -48.63
C VAL A 15 -48.50 27.66 -48.14
N SER A 16 -48.32 27.56 -46.83
CA SER A 16 -47.02 27.38 -46.19
C SER A 16 -46.90 25.98 -45.62
N ILE A 17 -45.84 25.28 -46.00
CA ILE A 17 -45.51 23.95 -45.46
C ILE A 17 -44.23 24.09 -44.65
N GLY A 18 -44.32 23.86 -43.34
CA GLY A 18 -43.17 23.82 -42.46
C GLY A 18 -42.59 22.40 -42.42
N PHE A 19 -41.27 22.29 -42.56
CA PHE A 19 -40.54 21.04 -42.31
C PHE A 19 -39.70 21.19 -41.06
N GLY A 20 -39.94 20.32 -40.07
CA GLY A 20 -39.12 20.21 -38.88
C GLY A 20 -37.97 19.24 -39.14
N ILE A 21 -36.75 19.76 -39.27
CA ILE A 21 -35.54 18.93 -39.32
C ILE A 21 -35.01 18.82 -37.89
N ALA A 22 -35.06 17.62 -37.33
CA ALA A 22 -34.45 17.34 -36.03
C ALA A 22 -32.93 17.25 -36.18
N ALA A 23 -32.20 17.96 -35.31
CA ALA A 23 -30.77 17.73 -35.15
C ALA A 23 -30.58 16.36 -34.47
N PRO A 24 -29.62 15.54 -34.93
CA PRO A 24 -29.32 14.27 -34.26
C PRO A 24 -28.89 14.53 -32.82
N ALA A 25 -29.39 13.70 -31.90
CA ALA A 25 -29.01 13.80 -30.50
C ALA A 25 -27.51 13.56 -30.33
N PRO A 26 -26.83 14.30 -29.43
CA PRO A 26 -25.42 14.07 -29.17
C PRO A 26 -25.23 12.68 -28.54
N VAL A 27 -24.38 11.87 -29.17
CA VAL A 27 -23.99 10.57 -28.62
C VAL A 27 -22.75 10.79 -27.76
N TYR A 28 -22.89 10.54 -26.46
CA TYR A 28 -21.75 10.53 -25.56
C TYR A 28 -21.09 9.16 -25.58
N VAL A 29 -19.82 9.11 -25.99
CA VAL A 29 -18.99 7.90 -25.89
C VAL A 29 -18.12 8.04 -24.65
N ALA A 30 -18.32 7.14 -23.69
CA ALA A 30 -17.45 7.06 -22.53
C ALA A 30 -16.05 6.60 -22.96
N PRO A 31 -14.98 7.27 -22.50
CA PRO A 31 -13.61 6.83 -22.76
C PRO A 31 -13.36 5.41 -22.24
N ALA A 32 -12.60 4.61 -22.99
CA ALA A 32 -12.20 3.28 -22.54
C ALA A 32 -11.36 3.38 -21.25
N PRO A 33 -11.55 2.48 -20.27
CA PRO A 33 -10.70 2.42 -19.10
C PRO A 33 -9.23 2.22 -19.49
N VAL A 34 -8.36 3.10 -19.00
CA VAL A 34 -6.92 2.93 -19.15
C VAL A 34 -6.41 2.16 -17.95
N TYR A 35 -5.95 0.94 -18.18
CA TYR A 35 -5.25 0.15 -17.16
C TYR A 35 -3.79 0.57 -17.12
N ALA A 36 -3.38 1.16 -16.00
CA ALA A 36 -1.97 1.36 -15.69
C ALA A 36 -1.41 0.09 -15.03
N ALA A 37 -0.23 -0.34 -15.48
CA ALA A 37 0.50 -1.39 -14.79
C ALA A 37 0.91 -0.89 -13.39
N PRO A 38 0.74 -1.71 -12.34
CA PRO A 38 1.22 -1.36 -11.01
C PRO A 38 2.75 -1.19 -11.00
N PRO A 39 3.30 -0.30 -10.15
CA PRO A 39 4.74 -0.08 -10.08
C PRO A 39 5.46 -1.36 -9.64
N PRO A 40 6.70 -1.58 -10.11
CA PRO A 40 7.49 -2.75 -9.72
C PRO A 40 7.76 -2.76 -8.21
N VAL A 41 7.51 -3.91 -7.58
CA VAL A 41 7.81 -4.13 -6.16
C VAL A 41 9.30 -4.43 -6.01
N VAL A 42 10.03 -3.54 -5.34
CA VAL A 42 11.42 -3.78 -4.96
C VAL A 42 11.44 -4.46 -3.59
N TYR A 43 11.86 -5.71 -3.56
CA TYR A 43 12.12 -6.41 -2.31
C TYR A 43 13.50 -6.02 -1.79
N ALA A 44 13.54 -5.36 -0.64
CA ALA A 44 14.78 -5.19 0.09
C ALA A 44 15.28 -6.56 0.59
N PRO A 45 16.58 -6.86 0.49
CA PRO A 45 17.12 -8.08 1.06
C PRO A 45 16.89 -8.09 2.58
N PRO A 46 16.61 -9.27 3.17
CA PRO A 46 16.44 -9.38 4.62
C PRO A 46 17.73 -8.96 5.32
N VAL A 47 17.60 -8.10 6.34
CA VAL A 47 18.71 -7.73 7.21
C VAL A 47 19.06 -8.95 8.06
N VAL A 48 20.17 -9.61 7.75
CA VAL A 48 20.70 -10.70 8.57
C VAL A 48 21.41 -10.08 9.77
N ALA A 49 20.79 -10.18 10.95
CA ALA A 49 21.45 -9.80 12.20
C ALA A 49 22.63 -10.75 12.44
N ALA A 50 23.85 -10.20 12.50
CA ALA A 50 25.01 -10.97 12.92
C ALA A 50 24.81 -11.42 14.37
N PRO A 51 25.20 -12.66 14.73
CA PRO A 51 25.11 -13.12 16.10
C PRO A 51 26.01 -12.25 16.99
N VAL A 52 25.41 -11.69 18.04
CA VAL A 52 26.14 -10.98 19.09
C VAL A 52 26.95 -12.01 19.87
N MET A 53 28.27 -11.95 19.77
CA MET A 53 29.16 -12.76 20.59
C MET A 53 29.15 -12.21 22.03
N VAL A 54 28.45 -12.90 22.93
CA VAL A 54 28.52 -12.62 24.35
C VAL A 54 29.78 -13.28 24.92
N PRO A 55 30.73 -12.54 25.52
CA PRO A 55 31.85 -13.16 26.19
C PRO A 55 31.35 -13.96 27.39
N THR A 56 31.49 -15.28 27.32
CA THR A 56 31.21 -16.16 28.46
C THR A 56 32.43 -16.14 29.37
N VAL A 57 32.30 -15.58 30.58
CA VAL A 57 33.33 -15.68 31.62
C VAL A 57 33.09 -16.96 32.39
N GLY A 58 33.68 -18.06 31.92
CA GLY A 58 33.58 -19.37 32.55
C GLY A 58 34.67 -19.56 33.61
N ILE A 59 34.33 -19.57 34.89
CA ILE A 59 35.22 -20.08 35.94
C ILE A 59 34.99 -21.60 36.02
N ALA A 60 35.95 -22.38 35.51
CA ALA A 60 35.89 -23.83 35.58
C ALA A 60 35.86 -24.32 37.03
N ILE A 61 35.08 -25.37 37.31
CA ILE A 61 35.08 -26.04 38.62
C ILE A 61 36.49 -26.58 38.88
N GLY A 62 37.09 -26.23 40.03
CA GLY A 62 38.46 -26.63 40.31
C GLY A 62 39.25 -25.65 41.19
N TRP A 63 40.55 -25.91 41.32
CA TRP A 63 41.48 -25.08 42.07
C TRP A 63 41.99 -23.90 41.25
N HIS A 64 41.86 -22.69 41.78
CA HIS A 64 42.38 -21.45 41.22
C HIS A 64 43.22 -20.74 42.27
N GLY A 65 44.55 -20.68 42.06
CA GLY A 65 45.46 -19.86 42.87
C GLY A 65 45.39 -20.08 44.39
N GLY A 66 44.98 -21.28 44.84
CA GLY A 66 44.85 -21.62 46.26
C GLY A 66 43.43 -21.64 46.83
N ARG A 67 42.41 -21.30 46.03
CA ARG A 67 40.99 -21.46 46.39
C ARG A 67 40.31 -22.43 45.43
N TYR A 68 39.39 -23.25 45.92
CA TYR A 68 38.60 -24.17 45.10
C TYR A 68 37.24 -23.55 44.77
N TRP A 69 36.82 -23.60 43.51
CA TRP A 69 35.50 -23.18 43.07
C TRP A 69 34.64 -24.40 42.77
N ASP A 70 33.48 -24.50 43.41
CA ASP A 70 32.53 -25.60 43.23
C ASP A 70 31.39 -25.28 42.24
N GLY A 71 31.40 -24.09 41.63
CA GLY A 71 30.32 -23.59 40.77
C GLY A 71 29.39 -22.58 41.46
N ARG A 72 29.45 -22.45 42.79
CA ARG A 72 28.62 -21.50 43.58
C ARG A 72 29.41 -20.69 44.59
N ARG A 73 30.44 -21.26 45.20
CA ARG A 73 31.22 -20.66 46.28
C ARG A 73 32.71 -21.00 46.16
N TRP A 74 33.53 -20.08 46.65
CA TRP A 74 34.96 -20.28 46.86
C TRP A 74 35.24 -20.94 48.21
N TRP A 75 36.05 -22.00 48.18
CA TRP A 75 36.55 -22.70 49.35
C TRP A 75 38.03 -22.40 49.56
N GLY A 76 38.40 -22.05 50.79
CA GLY A 76 39.80 -22.00 51.20
C GLY A 76 40.41 -23.40 51.30
N ARG A 77 41.73 -23.52 51.14
CA ARG A 77 42.41 -24.83 51.20
C ARG A 77 42.15 -25.59 52.50
N GLN A 78 42.16 -24.88 53.63
CA GLN A 78 41.93 -25.45 54.96
C GLN A 78 40.46 -25.82 55.17
N GLU A 79 39.54 -24.96 54.72
CA GLU A 79 38.09 -25.18 54.83
C GLU A 79 37.64 -26.38 53.98
N TRP A 80 38.13 -26.49 52.74
CA TRP A 80 37.89 -27.65 51.87
C TRP A 80 38.43 -28.95 52.48
N ALA A 81 39.63 -28.88 53.06
CA ALA A 81 40.24 -30.02 53.72
C ALA A 81 39.46 -30.46 54.97
N ALA A 82 38.87 -29.53 55.72
CA ALA A 82 37.99 -29.86 56.84
C ALA A 82 36.67 -30.46 56.35
N HIS A 83 36.07 -29.89 55.30
CA HIS A 83 34.79 -30.34 54.74
C HIS A 83 34.84 -31.76 54.16
N ARG A 84 35.96 -32.19 53.58
CA ARG A 84 36.15 -33.55 53.04
C ARG A 84 36.53 -34.61 54.09
N ARG A 85 36.73 -34.22 55.36
CA ARG A 85 37.20 -35.13 56.42
C ARG A 85 36.08 -35.55 57.38
N TRP A 86 34.82 -35.23 57.06
CA TRP A 86 33.63 -35.71 57.73
C TRP A 86 32.80 -36.55 56.76
#